data_AF-A0A8J2JL37-F1
#
_entry.id   AF-A0A8J2JL37-F1
#
_cell.length_a   1.000
_cell.length_b   1.000
_cell.length_c   1.000
_cell.angle_alpha   90.00
_cell.angle_beta   90.00
_cell.angle_gamma   90.00
#
_symmetry.space_group_name_H-M   'P 1'
#
loop_
_entity.id
_entity.type
_entity.pdbx_description
1 polymer ?
#
loop_
_entity_poly.entity_id
_entity_poly.type
_entity_poly.pdbx_seq_one_letter_code
_entity_poly.pdbx_strand_id
1 'polypeptide(L)'
;HHHNFIKRTTQEAYDFGVPYDYDSVMHYQDTAFVSDEGLRRGAKSVVPKKPGVKIGNRLYLSEMDALKINRMYECSGQIQTKTRTTESPIMPVGPISPIMPVGPISPIWPVGPIDHRIRWPFFFGHKFPSFLK
;
A
#
# COMPACT_ATOMS: atom_id res chain seq x y z
N HIS A 1 -24.78 3.91 -6.19
CA HIS A 1 -23.63 4.79 -6.51
C HIS A 1 -23.72 5.21 -7.97
N HIS A 2 -24.03 6.49 -8.29
CA HIS A 2 -24.37 6.92 -9.66
C HIS A 2 -23.29 7.76 -10.39
N HIS A 3 -22.14 8.01 -9.77
CA HIS A 3 -21.16 8.98 -10.30
C HIS A 3 -19.80 8.39 -10.71
N ASN A 4 -19.56 7.08 -10.47
CA ASN A 4 -18.23 6.49 -10.65
C ASN A 4 -17.76 6.39 -12.11
N PHE A 5 -18.71 6.35 -13.07
CA PHE A 5 -18.41 6.20 -14.50
C PHE A 5 -18.66 7.47 -15.31
N ILE A 6 -18.88 8.61 -14.65
CA ILE A 6 -19.03 9.90 -15.31
C ILE A 6 -17.66 10.35 -15.81
N LYS A 7 -17.56 10.61 -17.12
CA LYS A 7 -16.34 11.11 -17.73
C LYS A 7 -16.09 12.56 -17.30
N ARG A 8 -14.83 12.87 -16.98
CA ARG A 8 -14.39 14.24 -16.74
C ARG A 8 -14.05 14.95 -18.03
N THR A 9 -14.23 16.26 -18.01
CA THR A 9 -13.83 17.13 -19.12
C THR A 9 -12.32 17.37 -19.09
N THR A 10 -11.74 17.81 -20.22
CA THR A 10 -10.32 18.15 -20.31
C THR A 10 -9.91 19.36 -19.46
N GLN A 11 -10.88 20.19 -19.05
CA GLN A 11 -10.67 21.30 -18.13
C GLN A 11 -10.53 20.83 -16.68
N GLU A 12 -11.15 19.70 -16.31
CA GLU A 12 -11.06 19.12 -14.98
C GLU A 12 -9.92 18.10 -14.85
N ALA A 13 -9.67 17.32 -15.92
CA ALA A 13 -8.69 16.24 -15.93
C ALA A 13 -7.91 16.25 -17.25
N TYR A 14 -6.78 16.96 -17.24
CA TYR A 14 -5.87 17.02 -18.38
C TYR A 14 -5.00 15.75 -18.47
N ASP A 15 -4.67 15.33 -19.69
CA ASP A 15 -3.91 14.10 -19.96
C ASP A 15 -2.40 14.32 -20.09
N PHE A 16 -1.95 15.56 -20.23
CA PHE A 16 -0.55 15.93 -20.48
C PHE A 16 0.04 15.19 -21.70
N GLY A 17 -0.80 14.85 -22.69
CA GLY A 17 -0.42 14.09 -23.87
C GLY A 17 0.02 12.65 -23.58
N VAL A 18 -0.33 12.09 -22.42
CA VAL A 18 -0.08 10.69 -22.08
C VAL A 18 -1.26 9.85 -22.57
N PRO A 19 -1.06 8.78 -23.37
CA PRO A 19 -2.14 7.97 -23.91
C PRO A 19 -2.89 7.20 -22.80
N TYR A 20 -4.12 6.76 -23.11
CA TYR A 20 -4.91 5.94 -22.18
C TYR A 20 -4.21 4.63 -21.85
N ASP A 21 -3.94 4.41 -20.57
CA ASP A 21 -3.26 3.23 -20.05
C ASP A 21 -4.24 2.28 -19.37
N TYR A 22 -4.29 1.05 -19.89
CA TYR A 22 -5.12 -0.03 -19.34
C TYR A 22 -4.50 -0.69 -18.10
N ASP A 23 -3.17 -0.60 -17.95
CA ASP A 23 -2.42 -1.17 -16.81
C ASP A 23 -2.17 -0.14 -15.69
N SER A 24 -2.74 1.06 -15.83
CA SER A 24 -2.67 2.11 -14.81
C SER A 24 -3.22 1.61 -13.48
N VAL A 25 -2.54 1.96 -12.38
CA VAL A 25 -2.98 1.63 -11.01
C VAL A 25 -4.32 2.29 -10.65
N MET A 26 -4.67 3.36 -11.38
CA MET A 26 -5.92 4.09 -11.22
C MET A 26 -7.06 3.51 -12.07
N HIS A 27 -6.79 2.55 -12.96
CA HIS A 27 -7.81 1.94 -13.80
C HIS A 27 -8.66 0.96 -12.98
N TYR A 28 -9.99 1.09 -13.04
CA TYR A 28 -10.89 0.13 -12.39
C TYR A 28 -10.77 -1.29 -12.98
N GLN A 29 -11.01 -2.29 -12.15
CA GLN A 29 -11.20 -3.67 -12.63
C GLN A 29 -12.48 -3.80 -13.47
N ASP A 30 -12.57 -4.88 -14.25
CA ASP A 30 -13.70 -5.15 -15.15
C ASP A 30 -15.06 -5.34 -14.45
N THR A 31 -15.04 -5.72 -13.18
CA THR A 31 -16.21 -5.99 -12.32
C THR A 31 -16.51 -4.86 -11.33
N ALA A 32 -15.85 -3.70 -11.44
CA ALA A 32 -16.02 -2.62 -10.47
C ALA A 32 -17.49 -2.18 -10.37
N PHE A 33 -18.02 -2.09 -9.13
CA PHE A 33 -19.39 -1.68 -8.84
C PHE A 33 -20.50 -2.54 -9.47
N VAL A 34 -20.17 -3.75 -9.93
CA VAL A 34 -21.18 -4.75 -10.35
C VAL A 34 -21.88 -5.30 -9.10
N SER A 35 -23.19 -5.56 -9.18
CA SER A 35 -23.95 -6.17 -8.09
C SER A 35 -23.56 -7.65 -7.90
N ASP A 36 -23.81 -8.22 -6.72
CA ASP A 36 -23.52 -9.63 -6.46
C ASP A 36 -24.22 -10.57 -7.45
N GLU A 37 -25.47 -10.25 -7.81
CA GLU A 37 -26.21 -11.00 -8.82
C GLU A 37 -25.58 -10.88 -10.21
N GLY A 38 -25.11 -9.68 -10.57
CA GLY A 38 -24.38 -9.45 -11.81
C GLY A 38 -23.07 -10.23 -11.84
N LEU A 39 -22.32 -10.25 -10.72
CA LEU A 39 -21.07 -10.99 -10.61
C LEU A 39 -21.27 -12.49 -10.77
N ARG A 40 -22.32 -13.06 -10.14
CA ARG A 40 -22.72 -14.48 -10.32
C ARG A 40 -23.06 -14.82 -11.76
N ARG A 41 -23.57 -13.86 -12.54
CA ARG A 41 -23.86 -13.99 -13.97
C ARG A 41 -22.67 -13.66 -14.88
N GLY A 42 -21.49 -13.37 -14.31
CA GLY A 42 -20.29 -13.00 -15.07
C GLY A 42 -20.35 -11.62 -15.71
N ALA A 43 -21.20 -10.71 -15.20
CA ALA A 43 -21.32 -9.37 -15.74
C ALA A 43 -20.05 -8.54 -15.49
N LYS A 44 -19.73 -7.68 -16.46
CA LYS A 44 -18.62 -6.74 -16.42
C LYS A 44 -19.15 -5.33 -16.62
N SER A 45 -18.71 -4.38 -15.80
CA SER A 45 -19.05 -2.96 -15.92
C SER A 45 -18.08 -2.21 -16.84
N VAL A 46 -16.84 -2.69 -16.97
CA VAL A 46 -15.80 -2.11 -17.83
C VAL A 46 -15.25 -3.19 -18.76
N VAL A 47 -15.35 -2.96 -20.06
CA VAL A 47 -14.86 -3.88 -21.10
C VAL A 47 -13.84 -3.13 -21.96
N PRO A 48 -12.56 -3.59 -22.01
CA PRO A 48 -11.54 -3.00 -22.86
C PRO A 48 -11.94 -3.06 -24.34
N LYS A 49 -11.68 -1.97 -25.07
CA LYS A 49 -11.87 -1.95 -26.54
C LYS A 49 -10.78 -2.72 -27.27
N LYS A 50 -9.58 -2.76 -26.69
CA LYS A 50 -8.46 -3.55 -27.21
C LYS A 50 -8.63 -5.00 -26.76
N PRO A 51 -8.65 -5.99 -27.68
CA PRO A 51 -8.85 -7.39 -27.31
C PRO A 51 -7.64 -7.92 -26.51
N GLY A 52 -7.90 -8.78 -25.53
CA GLY A 52 -6.88 -9.49 -24.77
C GLY A 52 -6.16 -8.69 -23.67
N VAL A 53 -6.51 -7.41 -23.48
CA VAL A 53 -5.89 -6.57 -22.45
C VAL A 53 -6.51 -6.83 -21.08
N LYS A 54 -5.67 -6.94 -20.05
CA LYS A 54 -6.08 -7.03 -18.64
C LYS A 54 -6.16 -5.63 -18.04
N ILE A 55 -7.09 -5.41 -17.11
CA ILE A 55 -7.31 -4.14 -16.42
C ILE A 55 -7.46 -4.35 -14.91
N GLY A 56 -7.27 -3.28 -14.14
CA GLY A 56 -7.44 -3.30 -12.68
C GLY A 56 -6.15 -3.64 -11.92
N ASN A 57 -4.99 -3.24 -12.43
CA ASN A 57 -3.73 -3.32 -11.71
C ASN A 57 -3.82 -2.56 -10.38
N ARG A 58 -3.31 -3.17 -9.31
CA ARG A 58 -3.22 -2.57 -7.95
C ARG A 58 -1.88 -2.82 -7.29
N LEU A 59 -0.92 -3.40 -8.01
CA LEU A 59 0.35 -3.87 -7.44
C LEU A 59 1.47 -2.86 -7.64
N TYR A 60 1.51 -2.19 -8.79
CA TYR A 60 2.60 -1.29 -9.15
C TYR A 60 2.10 -0.14 -10.02
N LEU A 61 2.86 0.96 -10.00
CA LEU A 61 2.66 2.10 -10.88
C LEU A 61 3.12 1.74 -12.30
N SER A 62 2.30 2.03 -13.31
CA SER A 62 2.73 1.83 -14.70
C SER A 62 3.74 2.91 -15.13
N GLU A 63 4.45 2.66 -16.24
CA GLU A 63 5.34 3.66 -16.83
C GLU A 63 4.57 4.93 -17.24
N MET A 64 3.35 4.78 -17.74
CA MET A 64 2.50 5.90 -18.17
C MET A 64 1.94 6.69 -16.99
N ASP A 65 1.64 6.03 -15.87
CA ASP A 65 1.27 6.72 -14.64
C ASP A 65 2.42 7.61 -14.14
N ALA A 66 3.64 7.05 -14.07
CA ALA A 66 4.84 7.80 -13.68
C ALA A 66 5.12 8.96 -14.64
N LEU A 67 5.00 8.71 -15.95
CA LEU A 67 5.18 9.74 -16.97
C LEU A 67 4.17 10.87 -16.83
N LYS A 68 2.89 10.56 -16.56
CA LYS A 68 1.84 11.56 -16.37
C LYS A 68 2.12 12.44 -15.16
N ILE A 69 2.52 11.83 -14.04
CA ILE A 69 2.91 12.56 -12.82
C ILE A 69 4.12 13.47 -13.10
N ASN A 70 5.15 12.95 -13.77
CA ASN A 70 6.34 13.73 -14.11
C ASN A 70 6.03 14.93 -15.01
N ARG A 71 5.13 14.77 -16.00
CA ARG A 71 4.68 15.88 -16.85
C ARG A 71 3.81 16.89 -16.10
N MET A 72 2.97 16.41 -15.17
CA MET A 72 2.07 17.26 -14.38
C MET A 72 2.82 18.13 -13.35
N TYR A 73 3.87 17.58 -12.74
CA TYR A 73 4.70 18.26 -11.72
C TYR A 73 6.02 18.79 -12.26
N GLU A 74 6.22 18.81 -13.58
CA GLU A 74 7.42 19.33 -14.25
C GLU A 74 8.72 18.78 -13.67
N CYS A 75 8.73 17.47 -13.36
CA CYS A 75 9.88 16.81 -12.77
C CYS A 75 11.06 16.81 -13.75
N SER A 76 12.12 17.54 -13.42
CA SER A 76 13.40 17.56 -14.14
C SER A 76 14.30 16.44 -13.61
N GLY A 77 13.95 15.19 -13.94
CA GLY A 77 14.66 14.02 -13.44
C GLY A 77 14.40 12.80 -14.32
N GLN A 78 15.47 12.08 -14.60
CA GLN A 78 15.61 11.07 -15.64
C GLN A 78 14.47 10.04 -15.68
N ILE A 79 14.05 9.67 -16.90
CA ILE A 79 13.48 8.33 -17.14
C ILE A 79 14.54 7.36 -16.64
N GLN A 80 14.43 6.92 -15.39
CA GLN A 80 15.08 5.70 -14.95
C GLN A 80 14.38 4.61 -15.74
N THR A 81 14.87 4.38 -16.96
CA THR A 81 14.72 3.09 -17.59
C THR A 81 15.39 2.15 -16.59
N LYS A 82 14.57 1.54 -15.75
CA LYS A 82 14.96 0.36 -15.01
C LYS A 82 15.19 -0.69 -16.09
N THR A 83 16.33 -0.60 -16.77
CA THR A 83 17.00 -1.77 -17.31
C THR A 83 16.96 -2.73 -16.14
N ARG A 84 16.28 -3.85 -16.34
CA ARG A 84 16.33 -4.96 -15.41
C ARG A 84 17.80 -5.36 -15.37
N THR A 85 18.55 -4.76 -14.46
CA THR A 85 19.89 -5.17 -14.11
C THR A 85 19.74 -6.63 -13.74
N THR A 86 20.25 -7.50 -14.60
CA THR A 86 20.56 -8.87 -14.24
C THR A 86 21.53 -8.72 -13.08
N GLU A 87 21.02 -8.90 -11.87
CA GLU A 87 21.77 -8.67 -10.64
C GLU A 87 23.05 -9.52 -10.72
N SER A 88 24.19 -8.83 -10.79
CA SER A 88 25.48 -9.42 -10.48
C SER A 88 25.36 -10.08 -9.10
N PRO A 89 25.93 -11.28 -8.88
CA PRO A 89 25.64 -12.07 -7.67
C PRO A 89 25.91 -11.25 -6.42
N ILE A 90 24.89 -11.12 -5.59
CA ILE A 90 24.94 -10.51 -4.27
C ILE A 90 26.04 -11.22 -3.46
N MET A 91 27.05 -10.48 -3.02
CA MET A 91 28.06 -10.97 -2.08
C MET A 91 27.37 -11.50 -0.82
N PRO A 92 27.86 -12.59 -0.19
CA PRO A 92 27.21 -13.16 0.98
C PRO A 92 27.23 -12.17 2.15
N VAL A 93 26.06 -11.95 2.75
CA VAL A 93 25.94 -11.19 4.00
C VAL A 93 26.69 -11.97 5.09
N GLY A 94 27.60 -11.29 5.79
CA GLY A 94 28.38 -11.89 6.88
C GLY A 94 27.49 -12.46 7.99
N PRO A 95 28.04 -13.32 8.87
CA PRO A 95 27.25 -13.97 9.92
C PRO A 95 26.63 -12.93 10.84
N ILE A 96 25.31 -13.02 11.00
CA ILE A 96 24.56 -12.20 11.95
C ILE A 96 24.96 -12.64 13.36
N SER A 97 25.44 -11.70 14.18
CA SER A 97 25.75 -11.95 15.59
C SER A 97 24.50 -12.47 16.32
N PRO A 98 24.62 -13.43 17.25
CA PRO A 98 23.48 -13.97 17.96
C PRO A 98 22.79 -12.88 18.79
N ILE A 99 21.47 -12.84 18.71
CA ILE A 99 20.64 -12.03 19.61
C ILE A 99 20.77 -12.61 21.02
N MET A 100 21.15 -11.77 21.99
CA MET A 100 21.16 -12.15 23.39
C MET A 100 19.75 -12.60 23.84
N PRO A 101 19.65 -13.61 24.74
CA PRO A 101 18.36 -14.07 25.21
C PRO A 101 17.62 -12.93 25.92
N VAL A 102 16.35 -12.75 25.56
CA VAL A 102 15.46 -11.86 26.30
C VAL A 102 15.29 -12.45 27.70
N GLY A 103 15.53 -11.62 28.73
CA GLY A 103 15.41 -12.04 30.12
C GLY A 103 14.00 -12.56 30.47
N PRO A 104 13.83 -13.22 31.63
CA PRO A 104 12.55 -13.78 32.02
C PRO A 104 11.48 -12.68 32.08
N ILE A 105 10.37 -12.90 31.37
CA ILE A 105 9.20 -12.05 31.49
C ILE A 105 8.60 -12.29 32.88
N SER A 106 8.49 -11.24 33.68
CA SER A 106 7.85 -11.31 34.99
C SER A 106 6.43 -11.87 34.88
N PRO A 107 5.97 -12.68 35.85
CA PRO A 107 4.62 -13.23 35.82
C PRO A 107 3.58 -12.11 35.81
N ILE A 108 2.57 -12.26 34.96
CA ILE A 108 1.35 -11.47 35.04
C ILE A 108 0.59 -11.93 36.29
N TRP A 109 0.42 -11.02 37.24
CA TRP A 109 -0.38 -11.26 38.44
C TRP A 109 -1.83 -11.57 38.06
N PRO A 110 -2.52 -12.44 38.83
CA PRO A 110 -3.92 -12.76 38.56
C PRO A 110 -4.77 -11.49 38.57
N VAL A 111 -5.64 -11.38 37.56
CA VAL A 111 -6.66 -10.34 37.53
C VAL A 111 -7.65 -10.64 38.66
N GLY A 112 -7.73 -9.75 39.65
CA GLY A 112 -8.71 -9.84 40.74
C GLY A 112 -10.15 -9.71 40.22
N PRO A 113 -11.16 -10.11 41.02
CA PRO A 113 -12.55 -10.05 40.60
C PRO A 113 -12.99 -8.61 40.27
N ILE A 114 -13.81 -8.49 39.22
CA ILE A 114 -14.30 -7.22 38.67
C ILE A 114 -15.22 -6.55 39.68
N ASP A 115 -14.75 -5.48 40.31
CA ASP A 115 -15.61 -4.52 41.00
C ASP A 115 -15.89 -3.31 40.09
N HIS A 116 -17.14 -2.88 40.06
CA HIS A 116 -17.75 -1.92 39.14
C HIS A 116 -17.66 -0.50 39.71
N ARG A 117 -16.48 -0.11 40.19
CA ARG A 117 -16.23 1.28 40.54
C ARG A 117 -14.74 1.53 40.70
N ILE A 118 -14.19 2.34 39.80
CA ILE A 118 -13.34 3.51 40.08
C ILE A 118 -12.26 3.73 38.99
N ARG A 119 -12.21 5.00 38.63
CA ARG A 119 -11.51 5.75 37.58
C ARG A 119 -9.98 5.81 37.80
N TRP A 120 -9.22 5.60 36.73
CA TRP A 120 -7.76 5.82 36.67
C TRP A 120 -7.36 7.26 37.01
N PRO A 121 -6.15 7.47 37.55
CA PRO A 121 -5.20 8.27 36.79
C PRO A 121 -3.72 7.80 36.86
N PHE A 122 -3.07 7.97 35.71
CA PHE A 122 -1.70 8.48 35.48
C PHE A 122 -0.50 8.08 36.37
N PHE A 123 0.49 7.48 35.67
CA PHE A 123 1.95 7.64 35.75
C PHE A 123 2.57 8.56 36.82
N PHE A 124 3.57 8.05 37.56
CA PHE A 124 5.01 8.37 37.45
C PHE A 124 5.76 7.86 38.70
N GLY A 125 7.01 7.41 38.55
CA GLY A 125 7.90 7.34 39.71
C GLY A 125 9.08 6.37 39.63
N HIS A 126 10.05 6.69 38.79
CA HIS A 126 11.39 6.09 38.75
C HIS A 126 12.08 5.98 40.13
N LYS A 127 12.75 4.87 40.38
CA LYS A 127 14.21 4.85 40.65
C LYS A 127 14.80 3.44 40.58
N PHE A 128 15.82 3.29 39.76
CA PHE A 128 16.74 2.14 39.68
C PHE A 128 18.11 2.56 40.26
N PRO A 129 19.05 1.64 40.51
CA PRO A 129 19.56 1.34 41.84
C PRO A 129 21.00 1.83 42.07
N SER A 130 21.50 1.66 43.30
CA SER A 130 22.93 1.76 43.61
C SER A 130 23.43 0.43 44.17
N PHE A 131 24.40 -0.13 43.45
CA PHE A 131 25.22 -1.31 43.78
C PHE A 131 26.21 -1.01 44.92
N LEU A 132 26.66 -2.08 45.61
CA LEU A 132 27.83 -2.18 46.51
C LEU A 132 27.64 -1.39 47.84
N LYS A 133 27.58 -2.02 49.01
CA LYS A 133 28.50 -2.99 49.63
C LYS A 133 27.82 -3.69 50.81
#